data_AF-A0A0Q4PIE2-F1
#
_entry.id   AF-A0A0Q4PIE2-F1
#
_cell.length_a   1.000
_cell.length_b   1.000
_cell.length_c   1.000
_cell.angle_alpha   90.00
_cell.angle_beta   90.00
_cell.angle_gamma   90.00
#
_symmetry.space_group_name_H-M   'P 1'
#
loop_
_entity.id
_entity.type
_entity.pdbx_description
1 polymer ?
#
loop_
_entity_poly.entity_id
_entity_poly.type
_entity_poly.pdbx_seq_one_letter_code
_entity_poly.pdbx_strand_id
1 'polypeptide(L)' 'MTIHDNRRESDAFYYVTPSPEKVAQIVDRYGAFAAAERWGWLSNLQLTDLYRRGRKDMTATLNFQSSYG' A
#
# COMPACT_ATOMS: atom_id res chain seq x y z
N MET A 1 25.09 30.76 15.77
CA MET A 1 23.65 30.89 15.50
C MET A 1 23.31 29.82 14.48
N THR A 2 22.85 28.66 14.95
CA THR A 2 22.64 27.45 14.13
C THR A 2 21.32 27.59 13.40
N ILE A 3 21.36 27.69 12.07
CA ILE A 3 20.16 27.63 11.24
C ILE A 3 19.82 26.15 11.08
N HIS A 4 18.79 25.69 11.78
CA HIS A 4 18.16 24.41 11.50
C HIS A 4 17.41 24.52 10.16
N ASP A 5 18.10 24.18 9.07
CA ASP A 5 17.49 23.92 7.77
C ASP A 5 16.67 22.62 7.88
N ASN A 6 15.41 22.76 8.29
CA ASN A 6 14.51 21.63 8.58
C ASN A 6 13.36 21.56 7.57
N ARG A 7 13.59 21.98 6.31
CA ARG A 7 12.51 22.21 5.33
C ARG A 7 12.79 21.65 3.94
N ARG A 8 13.30 20.41 3.87
CA ARG A 8 13.48 19.69 2.59
C ARG A 8 13.21 18.20 2.62
N GLU A 9 12.53 17.68 3.64
CA GLU A 9 12.21 16.24 3.75
C GLU A 9 10.71 15.93 3.69
N SER A 10 9.85 16.91 3.37
CA SER A 10 8.39 16.73 3.45
C SER A 10 7.72 16.28 2.14
N ASP A 11 8.42 16.31 1.01
CA ASP A 11 7.85 15.96 -0.31
C ASP A 11 8.20 14.54 -0.78
N ALA A 12 9.26 13.93 -0.22
CA ALA A 12 9.73 12.61 -0.65
C ALA A 12 8.83 11.44 -0.16
N PHE A 13 7.93 11.69 0.80
CA PHE A 13 7.05 10.67 1.37
C PHE A 13 5.75 10.46 0.59
N TYR A 14 5.42 11.33 -0.38
CA TYR A 14 4.15 11.26 -1.10
C TYR A 14 4.13 10.27 -2.26
N TYR A 15 5.29 9.76 -2.70
CA TYR A 15 5.41 8.82 -3.83
C TYR A 15 5.91 7.43 -3.43
N VAL A 16 5.75 7.04 -2.17
CA VAL A 16 6.13 5.69 -1.74
C VAL A 16 5.15 4.69 -2.33
N THR A 17 5.67 3.67 -3.01
CA THR A 17 4.86 2.54 -3.49
C THR A 17 4.21 1.88 -2.28
N PRO A 18 2.86 1.82 -2.21
CA PRO A 18 2.18 1.20 -1.10
C PRO A 18 2.47 -0.30 -1.09
N SER A 19 2.61 -0.84 0.12
CA SER A 19 2.72 -2.28 0.30
C SER A 19 1.50 -3.00 -0.29
N PRO A 20 1.68 -4.13 -0.99
CA PRO A 20 0.59 -4.92 -1.60
C PRO A 20 -0.58 -5.19 -0.63
N GLU A 21 -0.26 -5.54 0.62
CA GLU A 21 -1.25 -5.82 1.66
C GLU A 21 -2.14 -4.61 1.96
N LYS A 22 -1.55 -3.41 2.02
CA LYS A 22 -2.27 -2.16 2.30
C LYS A 22 -3.18 -1.78 1.13
N VAL A 23 -2.75 -2.03 -0.10
CA VAL A 23 -3.61 -1.89 -1.29
C VAL A 23 -4.77 -2.86 -1.20
N ALA A 24 -4.51 -4.13 -0.89
CA ALA A 24 -5.56 -5.14 -0.71
C ALA A 24 -6.57 -4.78 0.38
N GLN A 25 -6.13 -4.31 1.55
CA GLN A 25 -7.04 -3.87 2.62
C GLN A 25 -7.92 -2.69 2.21
N ILE A 26 -7.35 -1.68 1.53
CA ILE A 26 -8.11 -0.50 1.10
C ILE A 26 -9.11 -0.87 0.01
N VAL A 27 -8.72 -1.69 -0.96
CA VAL A 27 -9.62 -2.16 -2.01
C VAL A 27 -10.74 -3.02 -1.44
N ASP A 28 -10.45 -3.92 -0.50
CA ASP A 28 -11.44 -4.81 0.14
C ASP A 28 -12.43 -4.00 1.01
N ARG A 29 -11.94 -2.97 1.71
CA ARG A 29 -12.74 -2.16 2.64
C ARG A 29 -13.52 -1.01 2.00
N TYR A 30 -12.96 -0.37 0.97
CA TYR A 30 -13.49 0.86 0.38
C TYR A 30 -13.68 0.79 -1.14
N GLY A 31 -13.27 -0.31 -1.78
CA GLY A 31 -13.35 -0.51 -3.22
C GLY A 31 -12.14 0.03 -3.99
N ALA A 32 -12.09 -0.36 -5.27
CA ALA A 32 -10.97 0.00 -6.16
C ALA A 32 -10.88 1.51 -6.43
N PHE A 33 -12.01 2.22 -6.45
CA PHE A 33 -12.05 3.67 -6.66
C PHE A 33 -11.33 4.44 -5.54
N ALA A 34 -11.54 4.06 -4.28
CA ALA A 34 -10.86 4.68 -3.15
C ALA A 34 -9.34 4.43 -3.16
N ALA A 35 -8.90 3.26 -3.63
CA ALA A 35 -7.47 2.98 -3.82
C ALA A 35 -6.87 3.85 -4.95
N ALA A 36 -7.61 4.05 -6.04
CA ALA A 36 -7.19 4.91 -7.14
C ALA A 36 -7.13 6.39 -6.75
N GLU A 37 -8.07 6.89 -5.94
CA GLU A 37 -8.00 8.26 -5.40
C GLU A 37 -6.79 8.45 -4.47
N ARG A 38 -6.49 7.44 -3.65
CA ARG A 38 -5.41 7.49 -2.66
C ARG A 38 -4.01 7.35 -3.27
N TRP A 39 -3.91 6.64 -4.39
CA TRP A 39 -2.66 6.36 -5.10
C TRP A 39 -2.79 6.69 -6.59
N GLY A 40 -3.35 7.86 -6.90
CA GLY A 40 -3.66 8.28 -8.27
C GLY A 40 -2.44 8.49 -9.18
N TRP A 41 -1.22 8.44 -8.63
CA TRP A 41 0.03 8.43 -9.39
C TRP A 41 0.47 7.03 -9.83
N LEU A 42 -0.18 5.97 -9.35
CA LEU A 42 0.03 4.60 -9.83
C LEU A 42 -0.92 4.29 -10.97
N SER A 43 -0.42 3.56 -11.96
CA SER A 43 -1.29 3.05 -13.03
C SER A 43 -2.28 2.03 -12.48
N ASN A 44 -3.48 1.95 -13.07
CA ASN A 44 -4.47 0.92 -12.74
C ASN A 44 -3.89 -0.51 -12.78
N LEU A 45 -2.96 -0.77 -13.71
CA LEU A 45 -2.24 -2.05 -13.79
C LEU A 45 -1.37 -2.30 -12.55
N GLN A 46 -0.64 -1.30 -12.06
CA GLN A 46 0.19 -1.40 -10.86
C GLN A 46 -0.67 -1.62 -9.61
N LEU A 47 -1.78 -0.90 -9.48
CA LEU A 47 -2.74 -1.10 -8.39
C LEU A 47 -3.36 -2.50 -8.41
N THR A 48 -3.69 -3.02 -9.60
CA THR A 48 -4.23 -4.37 -9.76
C THR A 48 -3.19 -5.44 -9.40
N ASP A 49 -1.93 -5.23 -9.81
CA ASP A 49 -0.83 -6.15 -9.48
C ASP A 49 -0.56 -6.17 -7.96
N LEU A 50 -0.49 -4.99 -7.33
CA LEU A 50 -0.35 -4.86 -5.87
C LEU A 50 -1.52 -5.49 -5.12
N TYR A 51 -2.75 -5.29 -5.59
CA TYR A 51 -3.94 -5.93 -5.01
C TYR A 51 -3.85 -7.45 -5.07
N ARG A 52 -3.50 -8.03 -6.22
CA ARG A 52 -3.38 -9.48 -6.40
C ARG A 52 -2.28 -10.08 -5.52
N ARG A 53 -1.13 -9.40 -5.43
CA ARG A 53 -0.03 -9.80 -4.53
C ARG A 53 -0.47 -9.74 -3.07
N GLY A 54 -1.09 -8.63 -2.65
CA GLY A 54 -1.57 -8.46 -1.28
C GLY A 54 -2.59 -9.53 -0.87
N ARG A 55 -3.54 -9.87 -1.74
CA ARG A 55 -4.48 -10.97 -1.50
C ARG A 55 -3.77 -12.33 -1.35
N LYS A 56 -2.77 -12.61 -2.18
CA LYS A 56 -1.98 -13.84 -2.09
C LYS A 56 -1.21 -13.93 -0.77
N ASP A 57 -0.57 -12.84 -0.36
CA ASP A 57 0.23 -12.77 0.87
C ASP A 57 -0.64 -12.87 2.12
N MET A 58 -1.84 -12.27 2.10
CA MET A 58 -2.84 -12.43 3.16
C MET A 58 -3.35 -13.87 3.26
N THR A 59 -3.67 -14.52 2.13
CA THR A 59 -4.09 -15.92 2.13
C THR A 59 -2.98 -16.85 2.60
N ALA A 60 -1.73 -16.59 2.20
CA ALA A 60 -0.57 -17.34 2.68
C ALA A 60 -0.45 -17.20 4.20
N THR A 61 -0.52 -15.97 4.73
CA THR A 61 -0.44 -15.69 6.17
C THR A 61 -1.55 -16.41 6.95
N LEU A 62 -2.79 -16.39 6.45
CA LEU A 62 -3.91 -17.11 7.06
C LEU A 62 -3.68 -18.63 7.06
N ASN A 63 -3.14 -19.16 5.96
CA ASN A 63 -2.87 -20.59 5.82
C ASN A 63 -1.73 -21.07 6.73
N PHE A 64 -0.72 -20.22 6.96
CA PHE A 64 0.32 -20.48 7.96
C PHE A 64 -0.25 -20.50 9.39
N GLN A 65 -1.15 -19.58 9.73
CA GLN A 65 -1.77 -19.56 11.06
C GLN A 65 -2.69 -20.77 11.32
N SER A 66 -3.39 -21.27 10.30
CA SER A 66 -4.22 -22.47 10.42
C SER A 66 -3.45 -23.79 10.53
N SER A 67 -2.15 -23.82 10.18
CA SER A 67 -1.31 -25.04 10.29
C SER A 67 -0.70 -25.28 11.67
N TYR A 68 -0.91 -24.38 12.63
CA TYR A 68 -0.44 -24.52 14.03
C TYR A 68 -1.59 -24.74 15.04
N GLY A 69 -2.78 -25.15 14.55
CA GLY A 69 -3.95 -25.48 15.36
C GLY A 69 -4.13 -26.98 15.57
#